data_AF-A0A1H3TL32-F1
#
_entry.id   AF-A0A1H3TL32-F1
#
_cell.length_a   1.000
_cell.length_b   1.000
_cell.length_c   1.000
_cell.angle_alpha   90.00
_cell.angle_beta   90.00
_cell.angle_gamma   90.00
#
_symmetry.space_group_name_H-M   'P 1'
#
loop_
_entity.id
_entity.type
_entity.pdbx_description
1 polymer ?
#
loop_
_entity_poly.entity_id
_entity_poly.type
_entity_poly.pdbx_seq_one_letter_code
_entity_poly.pdbx_strand_id
1 'polypeptide(L)'
;MVKTPQQAMKEAYTQVFSKAILVNADEITTITAHLLKIIFELEENATPNIEKLGRLKYYEAGKAEKAMEVYKEANEKMLDLYNNYCRASSLVFEILEVMMELDETIAEKIAAKLGG
;
A
#
# COMPACT_ATOMS: atom_id res chain seq x y z
N MET A 1 12.52 -18.60 -38.06
CA MET A 1 11.36 -17.94 -38.71
C MET A 1 11.17 -16.58 -38.06
N VAL A 2 11.10 -15.51 -38.86
CA VAL A 2 10.88 -14.14 -38.35
C VAL A 2 9.39 -14.00 -38.01
N LYS A 3 9.08 -13.54 -36.80
CA LYS A 3 7.69 -13.36 -36.34
C LYS A 3 7.05 -12.20 -37.09
N THR A 4 5.77 -12.34 -37.45
CA THR A 4 5.02 -11.25 -38.07
C THR A 4 4.75 -10.13 -37.06
N PRO A 5 4.55 -8.88 -37.51
CA PRO A 5 4.24 -7.76 -36.61
C PRO A 5 3.02 -8.00 -35.70
N GLN A 6 1.96 -8.67 -36.20
CA GLN A 6 0.82 -9.06 -35.37
C GLN A 6 1.17 -10.10 -34.29
N GLN A 7 2.06 -11.05 -34.59
CA GLN A 7 2.50 -12.05 -33.62
C GLN A 7 3.39 -11.44 -32.53
N ALA A 8 4.27 -10.52 -32.90
CA ALA A 8 5.09 -9.78 -31.95
C ALA A 8 4.24 -8.88 -31.04
N MET A 9 3.21 -8.21 -31.57
CA MET A 9 2.27 -7.46 -30.73
C MET A 9 1.49 -8.37 -29.79
N LYS A 10 0.96 -9.51 -30.26
CA LYS A 10 0.16 -10.41 -29.42
C LYS A 10 0.99 -10.99 -28.27
N GLU A 11 2.26 -11.32 -28.52
CA GLU A 11 3.18 -11.76 -27.46
C GLU A 11 3.53 -10.63 -26.49
N ALA A 12 3.82 -9.41 -26.97
CA ALA A 12 4.05 -8.26 -26.11
C ALA A 12 2.83 -7.95 -25.23
N TYR A 13 1.62 -8.01 -25.78
CA TYR A 13 0.38 -7.92 -25.02
C TYR A 13 0.27 -9.04 -23.97
N THR A 14 0.57 -10.29 -24.35
CA THR A 14 0.47 -11.43 -23.43
C THR A 14 1.52 -11.37 -22.30
N GLN A 15 2.72 -10.86 -22.58
CA GLN A 15 3.80 -10.71 -21.59
C GLN A 15 3.53 -9.57 -20.60
N VAL A 16 2.89 -8.49 -21.05
CA VAL A 16 2.41 -7.40 -20.19
C VAL A 16 1.21 -7.87 -19.35
N PHE A 17 0.29 -8.65 -19.93
CA PHE A 17 -0.93 -9.11 -19.23
C PHE A 17 -0.73 -10.34 -18.33
N SER A 18 0.34 -11.12 -18.46
CA SER A 18 0.56 -12.30 -17.57
C SER A 18 0.90 -11.93 -16.12
N LYS A 19 1.02 -10.63 -15.82
CA LYS A 19 1.12 -10.03 -14.48
C LYS A 19 0.08 -8.93 -14.25
N ALA A 20 -0.99 -8.87 -15.06
CA ALA A 20 -1.98 -7.82 -14.93
C ALA A 20 -2.68 -7.92 -13.56
N ILE A 21 -2.45 -6.93 -12.72
CA ILE A 21 -3.34 -6.63 -11.61
C ILE A 21 -4.64 -6.18 -12.26
N LEU A 22 -5.64 -7.07 -12.26
CA LEU A 22 -7.01 -6.79 -12.72
C LEU A 22 -7.73 -5.99 -11.63
N VAL A 23 -7.25 -4.79 -11.36
CA VAL A 23 -7.91 -3.81 -10.50
C VAL A 23 -7.97 -2.51 -11.29
N ASN A 24 -9.15 -1.90 -11.36
CA ASN A 24 -9.30 -0.64 -12.09
C ASN A 24 -8.70 0.54 -11.29
N ALA A 25 -8.43 1.66 -11.97
CA ALA A 25 -7.77 2.82 -11.37
C ALA A 25 -8.58 3.41 -10.19
N ASP A 26 -9.91 3.39 -10.26
CA ASP A 26 -10.79 3.89 -9.20
C ASP A 26 -10.70 3.02 -7.94
N GLU A 27 -10.65 1.70 -8.11
CA GLU A 27 -10.50 0.73 -7.03
C GLU A 27 -9.14 0.88 -6.34
N ILE A 28 -8.04 1.00 -7.08
CA ILE A 28 -6.71 1.24 -6.50
C ILE A 28 -6.66 2.59 -5.77
N THR A 29 -7.24 3.63 -6.36
CA THR A 29 -7.30 4.96 -5.72
C THR A 29 -8.09 4.90 -4.40
N THR A 30 -9.20 4.16 -4.38
CA THR A 30 -10.00 3.92 -3.17
C THR A 30 -9.21 3.15 -2.12
N ILE A 31 -8.47 2.11 -2.52
CA ILE A 31 -7.60 1.34 -1.62
C ILE A 31 -6.51 2.24 -1.04
N THR A 32 -5.84 3.07 -1.86
CA THR A 32 -4.83 4.03 -1.40
C THR A 32 -5.41 4.98 -0.36
N ALA A 33 -6.59 5.55 -0.61
CA ALA A 33 -7.25 6.45 0.35
C ALA A 33 -7.55 5.76 1.69
N HIS A 34 -7.98 4.49 1.66
CA HIS A 34 -8.21 3.71 2.87
C HIS A 34 -6.92 3.40 3.63
N LEU A 35 -5.85 3.02 2.94
CA LEU A 35 -4.54 2.76 3.54
C LEU A 35 -4.00 4.00 4.25
N LEU A 36 -4.04 5.16 3.57
CA LEU A 36 -3.63 6.43 4.17
C LEU A 36 -4.45 6.80 5.41
N LYS A 37 -5.76 6.60 5.36
CA LYS A 37 -6.65 6.87 6.51
C LYS A 37 -6.30 5.96 7.70
N ILE A 38 -6.01 4.69 7.45
CA ILE A 38 -5.60 3.77 8.51
C ILE A 38 -4.26 4.20 9.09
N ILE A 39 -3.25 4.46 8.26
CA ILE A 39 -1.92 4.92 8.71
C ILE A 39 -2.04 6.16 9.59
N PHE A 40 -2.82 7.16 9.14
CA PHE A 40 -3.06 8.38 9.89
C PHE A 40 -3.71 8.12 11.26
N GLU A 41 -4.70 7.22 11.32
CA GLU A 41 -5.34 6.83 12.59
C GLU A 41 -4.36 6.13 13.54
N LEU A 42 -3.47 5.29 13.00
CA LEU A 42 -2.44 4.60 13.78
C LEU A 42 -1.40 5.58 14.35
N GLU A 43 -0.99 6.58 13.57
CA GLU A 43 0.00 7.60 13.96
C GLU A 43 -0.58 8.64 14.95
N GLU A 44 -1.70 9.27 14.59
CA GLU A 44 -2.21 10.44 15.31
C GLU A 44 -3.04 10.07 16.54
N ASN A 45 -3.66 8.89 16.54
CA ASN A 45 -4.56 8.47 17.61
C ASN A 45 -4.00 7.28 18.39
N ALA A 46 -3.77 6.13 17.75
CA ALA A 46 -3.44 4.91 18.49
C ALA A 46 -2.09 4.99 19.22
N THR A 47 -1.02 5.30 18.50
CA THR A 47 0.35 5.40 19.05
C THR A 47 0.44 6.32 20.27
N PRO A 48 0.03 7.61 20.20
CA PRO A 48 0.18 8.53 21.34
C PRO A 48 -0.71 8.14 22.52
N ASN A 49 -1.87 7.51 22.30
CA ASN A 49 -2.72 7.06 23.40
C ASN A 49 -2.18 5.82 24.11
N ILE A 50 -1.59 4.86 23.38
CA ILE A 50 -0.93 3.70 24.01
C ILE A 50 0.29 4.16 24.82
N GLU A 51 1.08 5.11 24.30
CA GLU A 51 2.17 5.70 25.06
C GLU A 51 1.70 6.42 26.34
N LYS A 52 0.59 7.17 26.26
CA LYS A 52 -0.01 7.82 27.45
C LYS A 52 -0.38 6.79 28.51
N LEU A 53 -0.99 5.67 28.11
CA LEU A 53 -1.35 4.58 29.03
C LEU A 53 -0.10 3.99 29.70
N GLY A 54 0.99 3.76 28.94
CA GLY A 54 2.26 3.26 29.46
C GLY A 54 2.96 4.20 30.45
N ARG A 55 2.61 5.49 30.47
CA ARG A 55 3.15 6.50 31.43
C ARG A 55 2.30 6.64 32.70
N LEU A 56 1.14 5.98 32.79
CA LEU A 56 0.28 6.06 33.96
C LEU A 56 0.91 5.29 35.13
N LYS A 57 1.17 6.00 36.24
CA LYS A 57 1.71 5.46 37.49
C LYS A 57 0.71 4.68 38.35
N TYR A 58 -0.48 4.42 37.82
CA TYR A 58 -1.56 3.76 38.56
C TYR A 58 -1.23 2.30 38.95
N TYR A 59 -0.24 1.72 38.28
CA TYR A 59 0.08 0.30 38.36
C TYR A 59 1.46 0.01 38.99
N GLU A 60 1.95 0.87 39.89
CA GLU A 60 3.32 0.79 40.46
C GLU A 60 3.54 -0.33 41.51
N ALA A 61 2.52 -1.13 41.87
CA ALA A 61 2.72 -2.29 42.76
C ALA A 61 1.65 -3.38 42.62
N GLY A 62 2.02 -4.63 42.91
CA GLY A 62 1.11 -5.76 43.05
C GLY A 62 0.63 -6.36 41.73
N LYS A 63 -0.58 -6.94 41.69
CA LYS A 63 -1.15 -7.56 40.45
C LYS A 63 -1.28 -6.57 39.28
N ALA A 64 -1.27 -5.29 39.61
CA ALA A 64 -1.34 -4.15 38.71
C ALA A 64 -0.06 -4.00 37.85
N GLU A 65 1.12 -4.31 38.41
CA GLU A 65 2.42 -4.22 37.73
C GLU A 65 2.49 -5.14 36.50
N LYS A 66 1.88 -6.33 36.57
CA LYS A 66 1.77 -7.25 35.42
C LYS A 66 0.97 -6.68 34.25
N ALA A 67 0.03 -5.78 34.51
CA ALA A 67 -0.67 -5.08 33.43
C ALA A 67 0.27 -4.16 32.65
N MET A 68 1.37 -3.71 33.28
CA MET A 68 2.39 -2.89 32.62
C MET A 68 3.23 -3.67 31.60
N GLU A 69 3.44 -4.98 31.82
CA GLU A 69 4.15 -5.85 30.88
C GLU A 69 3.39 -5.97 29.55
N VAL A 70 2.05 -6.05 29.60
CA VAL A 70 1.17 -6.13 28.42
C VAL A 70 1.25 -4.85 27.58
N TYR A 71 1.52 -3.68 28.16
CA TYR A 71 1.68 -2.44 27.38
C TYR A 71 2.90 -2.47 26.47
N LYS A 72 4.01 -3.08 26.91
CA LYS A 72 5.20 -3.22 26.07
C LYS A 72 4.89 -4.08 24.85
N GLU A 73 4.25 -5.23 25.08
CA GLU A 73 3.81 -6.12 23.99
C GLU A 73 2.79 -5.43 23.06
N ALA A 74 1.88 -4.64 23.61
CA ALA A 74 0.91 -3.86 22.83
C ALA A 74 1.60 -2.80 21.96
N ASN A 75 2.61 -2.10 22.49
CA ASN A 75 3.41 -1.13 21.73
C ASN A 75 4.16 -1.79 20.57
N GLU A 76 4.77 -2.95 20.82
CA GLU A 76 5.48 -3.71 19.78
C GLU A 76 4.53 -4.16 18.66
N LYS A 77 3.38 -4.73 19.02
CA LYS A 77 2.35 -5.14 18.06
C LYS A 77 1.76 -3.96 17.28
N MET A 78 1.62 -2.81 17.93
CA MET A 78 1.13 -1.59 17.30
C MET A 78 2.12 -1.09 16.24
N LEU A 79 3.42 -1.09 16.55
CA LEU A 79 4.47 -0.73 15.62
C LEU A 79 4.53 -1.70 14.43
N ASP A 80 4.38 -3.00 14.67
CA ASP A 80 4.30 -4.00 13.61
C ASP A 80 3.09 -3.76 12.69
N LEU A 81 1.93 -3.45 13.27
CA LEU A 81 0.72 -3.13 12.51
C LEU A 81 0.94 -1.90 11.62
N TYR A 82 1.48 -0.82 12.20
CA TYR A 82 1.82 0.40 11.46
C TYR A 82 2.77 0.10 10.30
N ASN A 83 3.88 -0.59 10.56
CA ASN A 83 4.87 -0.94 9.54
C ASN A 83 4.27 -1.77 8.39
N ASN A 84 3.35 -2.68 8.71
CA ASN A 84 2.66 -3.49 7.71
C ASN A 84 1.77 -2.63 6.80
N TYR A 85 1.01 -1.69 7.36
CA TYR A 85 0.18 -0.77 6.57
C TYR A 85 1.03 0.18 5.72
N CYS A 86 2.15 0.69 6.24
CA CYS A 86 3.09 1.51 5.46
C CYS A 86 3.65 0.72 4.27
N ARG A 87 4.08 -0.53 4.49
CA ARG A 87 4.56 -1.41 3.40
C ARG A 87 3.49 -1.70 2.36
N ALA A 88 2.27 -2.02 2.80
CA ALA A 88 1.15 -2.24 1.89
C ALA A 88 0.83 -0.98 1.07
N SER A 89 0.86 0.20 1.71
CA SER A 89 0.69 1.48 1.04
C SER A 89 1.75 1.73 -0.01
N SER A 90 3.04 1.50 0.29
CA SER A 90 4.12 1.65 -0.69
C SER A 90 3.90 0.79 -1.94
N LEU A 91 3.53 -0.48 -1.76
CA LEU A 91 3.26 -1.38 -2.89
C LEU A 91 2.07 -0.90 -3.74
N VAL A 92 1.00 -0.41 -3.11
CA VAL A 92 -0.16 0.12 -3.85
C VAL A 92 0.20 1.40 -4.59
N PHE A 93 1.04 2.27 -4.02
CA PHE A 93 1.56 3.45 -4.71
C PHE A 93 2.40 3.09 -5.93
N GLU A 94 3.32 2.12 -5.82
CA GLU A 94 4.10 1.62 -6.95
C GLU A 94 3.21 1.11 -8.09
N ILE A 95 2.11 0.41 -7.75
CA ILE A 95 1.15 -0.06 -8.76
C ILE A 95 0.44 1.12 -9.44
N LEU A 96 0.02 2.13 -8.67
CA LEU A 96 -0.62 3.33 -9.22
C LEU A 96 0.31 4.08 -10.18
N GLU A 97 1.60 4.22 -9.82
CA GLU A 97 2.62 4.82 -10.69
C GLU A 97 2.76 4.05 -12.01
N VAL A 98 2.87 2.72 -11.95
CA VAL A 98 2.94 1.87 -13.16
C VAL A 98 1.69 2.00 -14.03
N MET A 99 0.51 2.13 -13.44
CA MET A 99 -0.73 2.36 -14.19
C MET A 99 -0.71 3.71 -14.90
N MET A 100 -0.22 4.77 -14.24
CA MET A 100 -0.09 6.10 -14.85
C MET A 100 0.91 6.10 -16.02
N GLU A 101 2.08 5.50 -15.85
CA GLU A 101 3.09 5.39 -16.92
C GLU A 101 2.57 4.60 -18.12
N LEU A 102 1.80 3.55 -17.87
CA LEU A 102 1.20 2.73 -18.93
C LEU A 102 0.15 3.54 -19.72
N ASP A 103 -0.71 4.30 -19.03
CA ASP A 103 -1.71 5.15 -19.67
C ASP A 103 -1.06 6.24 -20.54
N GLU A 104 0.00 6.90 -20.04
CA GLU A 104 0.79 7.87 -20.82
C GLU A 104 1.38 7.22 -22.08
N THR A 105 2.03 6.07 -21.93
CA THR A 105 2.63 5.33 -23.05
C THR A 105 1.59 4.91 -24.08
N ILE A 106 0.38 4.52 -23.66
CA ILE A 106 -0.71 4.15 -24.56
C ILE A 106 -1.24 5.40 -25.29
N ALA A 107 -1.42 6.51 -24.59
CA ALA A 107 -1.87 7.77 -25.17
C ALA A 107 -0.91 8.27 -26.27
N GLU A 108 0.39 8.24 -26.01
CA GLU A 108 1.43 8.58 -27.00
C GLU A 108 1.36 7.69 -28.24
N LYS A 109 1.22 6.37 -28.06
CA LYS A 109 1.09 5.41 -29.17
C LYS A 109 -0.16 5.63 -30.00
N ILE A 110 -1.27 6.04 -29.37
CA ILE A 110 -2.51 6.39 -30.07
C ILE A 110 -2.31 7.68 -30.87
N ALA A 111 -1.74 8.72 -30.26
CA ALA A 111 -1.46 9.99 -30.93
C ALA A 111 -0.56 9.81 -32.17
N ALA A 112 0.51 9.03 -32.05
CA ALA A 112 1.41 8.71 -33.16
C ALA A 112 0.72 7.96 -34.30
N LYS A 113 -0.30 7.12 -34.02
CA LYS A 113 -1.07 6.41 -35.03
C LYS A 113 -2.15 7.25 -35.70
N LEU A 114 -2.62 8.29 -35.04
CA LEU A 114 -3.66 9.20 -35.56
C LEU A 114 -3.11 10.37 -36.37
N GLY A 115 -1.79 10.42 -36.61
CA GLY A 115 -1.16 11.40 -37.50
C GLY A 115 -0.51 12.58 -36.79
N GLY A 116 0.04 12.36 -35.58
CA GLY A 116 1.19 13.14 -35.15
C GLY A 116 2.38 12.99 -36.10
#